data_AF-A0A2A6R424-F1
#
_entry.id   AF-A0A2A6R424-F1
#
_cell.length_a   1.000
_cell.length_b   1.000
_cell.length_c   1.000
_cell.angle_alpha   90.00
_cell.angle_beta   90.00
_cell.angle_gamma   90.00
#
_symmetry.space_group_name_H-M   'P 1'
#
loop_
_entity.id
_entity.type
_entity.pdbx_description
1 polymer ?
#
loop_
_entity_poly.entity_id
_entity_poly.type
_entity_poly.pdbx_seq_one_letter_code
_entity_poly.pdbx_strand_id
1 'polypeptide(L)'
;MHAKRESLTVVFSVVAILSQTILARAEPVERPTISAIILSVSLRTVHWATVHKAPDPGEDDPHYHVEVIEKERRTPPWQFNRLATHVVVTADALNRSRSRQKARTYFYKDIEFRIAYQNWRAQPLPQREAGVCRTTILECVGLAGKPD
;
A
#
# COMPACT_ATOMS: atom_id res chain seq x y z
N MET A 1 67.43 -48.41 -28.79
CA MET A 1 66.48 -47.29 -28.82
C MET A 1 65.40 -47.60 -29.85
N HIS A 2 64.20 -47.96 -29.41
CA HIS A 2 62.96 -47.86 -30.19
C HIS A 2 61.79 -47.97 -29.21
N ALA A 3 61.07 -46.86 -29.05
CA ALA A 3 59.92 -46.73 -28.16
C ALA A 3 58.71 -47.46 -28.74
N LYS A 4 57.95 -48.17 -27.90
CA LYS A 4 56.60 -48.61 -28.24
C LYS A 4 55.63 -48.20 -27.13
N ARG A 5 54.96 -47.10 -27.44
CA ARG A 5 53.81 -46.44 -26.84
C ARG A 5 52.81 -47.44 -26.23
N GLU A 6 52.59 -47.37 -24.92
CA GLU A 6 51.43 -48.00 -24.28
C GLU A 6 50.30 -46.97 -24.16
N SER A 7 49.12 -47.38 -24.62
CA SER A 7 47.93 -46.55 -24.79
C SER A 7 47.36 -46.07 -23.46
N LEU A 8 47.21 -44.75 -23.30
CA LEU A 8 46.35 -44.19 -22.26
C LEU A 8 44.88 -44.42 -22.63
N THR A 9 44.21 -45.28 -21.87
CA THR A 9 42.75 -45.42 -21.90
C THR A 9 42.13 -44.22 -21.18
N VAL A 10 41.54 -43.30 -21.95
CA VAL A 10 40.81 -42.14 -21.42
C VAL A 10 39.40 -42.60 -21.04
N VAL A 11 39.11 -42.62 -19.74
CA VAL A 11 37.76 -42.89 -19.21
C VAL A 11 37.00 -41.56 -19.16
N PHE A 12 35.99 -41.41 -20.03
CA PHE A 12 35.04 -40.28 -19.96
C PHE A 12 33.94 -40.60 -18.96
N SER A 13 34.04 -40.04 -17.75
CA SER A 13 32.97 -40.08 -16.75
C SER A 13 31.94 -39.00 -17.07
N VAL A 14 30.76 -39.39 -17.58
CA VAL A 14 29.62 -38.49 -17.78
C VAL A 14 28.93 -38.27 -16.41
N VAL A 15 29.15 -37.11 -15.81
CA VAL A 15 28.43 -36.70 -14.59
C VAL A 15 27.06 -36.16 -14.98
N ALA A 16 26.00 -36.89 -14.66
CA ALA A 16 24.62 -36.42 -14.80
C ALA A 16 24.33 -35.38 -13.71
N ILE A 17 24.27 -34.11 -14.08
CA ILE A 17 23.85 -33.02 -13.19
C ILE A 17 22.32 -33.09 -13.06
N LEU A 18 21.81 -33.66 -11.97
CA LEU A 18 20.40 -33.54 -11.60
C LEU A 18 20.12 -32.09 -11.18
N SER A 19 19.58 -31.30 -12.10
CA SER A 19 19.02 -29.99 -11.78
C SER A 19 17.80 -30.16 -10.87
N GLN A 20 17.99 -29.97 -9.57
CA GLN A 20 16.89 -29.81 -8.63
C GLN A 20 16.24 -28.44 -8.91
N THR A 21 15.15 -28.44 -9.69
CA THR A 21 14.29 -27.27 -9.80
C THR A 21 13.52 -27.13 -8.50
N ILE A 22 14.08 -26.37 -7.55
CA ILE A 22 13.32 -25.90 -6.39
C ILE A 22 12.24 -24.97 -6.95
N LEU A 23 11.04 -25.50 -7.16
CA LEU A 23 9.86 -24.73 -7.46
C LEU A 23 9.49 -23.99 -6.16
N ALA A 24 10.07 -22.81 -5.94
CA ALA A 24 9.69 -21.94 -4.85
C ALA A 24 8.24 -21.51 -5.11
N ARG A 25 7.29 -22.16 -4.43
CA ARG A 25 5.90 -21.74 -4.42
C ARG A 25 5.85 -20.41 -3.68
N ALA A 26 5.56 -19.32 -4.38
CA ALA A 26 5.27 -18.06 -3.73
C ALA A 26 3.99 -18.27 -2.91
N GLU A 27 4.11 -18.21 -1.58
CA GLU A 27 2.95 -18.17 -0.71
C GLU A 27 2.07 -16.98 -1.12
N PRO A 28 0.75 -17.16 -1.25
CA PRO A 28 -0.14 -16.03 -1.50
C PRO A 28 0.04 -15.03 -0.36
N VAL A 29 0.66 -13.89 -0.66
CA VAL A 29 0.71 -12.77 0.27
C VAL A 29 -0.73 -12.39 0.56
N GLU A 30 -1.18 -12.64 1.80
CA GLU A 30 -2.45 -12.15 2.30
C GLU A 30 -2.48 -10.65 2.05
N ARG A 31 -3.31 -10.23 1.08
CA ARG A 31 -3.45 -8.80 0.81
C ARG A 31 -4.09 -8.23 2.06
N PRO A 32 -3.53 -7.17 2.66
CA PRO A 32 -4.23 -6.46 3.71
C PRO A 32 -5.64 -6.17 3.21
N THR A 33 -6.63 -6.15 4.10
CA THR A 33 -7.99 -5.76 3.74
C THR A 33 -7.99 -4.25 3.46
N ILE A 34 -7.43 -3.88 2.31
CA ILE A 34 -7.34 -2.52 1.84
C ILE A 34 -8.71 -2.18 1.29
N SER A 35 -9.38 -1.26 1.95
CA SER A 35 -10.69 -0.78 1.54
C SER A 35 -10.61 0.68 1.12
N ALA A 36 -11.30 1.03 0.04
CA ALA A 36 -11.47 2.42 -0.36
C ALA A 36 -12.82 2.93 0.16
N ILE A 37 -12.83 4.14 0.72
CA ILE A 37 -14.06 4.84 1.10
C ILE A 37 -14.20 6.10 0.24
N ILE A 38 -15.38 6.31 -0.33
CA ILE A 38 -15.65 7.53 -1.09
C ILE A 38 -15.90 8.66 -0.09
N LEU A 39 -15.19 9.76 -0.24
CA LEU A 39 -15.31 10.96 0.60
C LEU A 39 -16.27 11.97 -0.04
N SER A 40 -16.06 12.25 -1.33
CA SER A 40 -16.96 13.09 -2.11
C SER A 40 -16.86 12.76 -3.60
N VAL A 41 -17.92 13.09 -4.33
CA VAL A 41 -18.02 12.90 -5.78
C VAL A 41 -18.68 14.14 -6.35
N SER A 42 -18.06 14.71 -7.36
CA SER A 42 -18.61 15.82 -8.12
C SER A 42 -18.65 15.52 -9.62
N LEU A 43 -19.03 16.52 -10.42
CA LEU A 43 -18.99 16.42 -11.87
C LEU A 43 -17.55 16.31 -12.41
N ARG A 44 -16.57 16.85 -11.70
CA ARG A 44 -15.18 16.91 -12.13
C ARG A 44 -14.26 16.00 -11.35
N THR A 45 -14.46 15.86 -10.04
CA THR A 45 -13.50 15.20 -9.16
C THR A 45 -14.14 14.08 -8.35
N VAL A 46 -13.32 13.13 -7.94
CA VAL A 46 -13.65 12.10 -6.97
C VAL A 46 -12.58 12.15 -5.89
N HIS A 47 -13.02 12.23 -4.64
CA HIS A 47 -12.16 12.10 -3.48
C HIS A 47 -12.44 10.76 -2.80
N TRP A 48 -11.39 10.00 -2.53
CA TRP A 48 -11.49 8.79 -1.73
C TRP A 48 -10.32 8.68 -0.75
N ALA A 49 -10.55 7.93 0.32
CA ALA A 49 -9.49 7.49 1.21
C ALA A 49 -9.25 5.99 1.03
N THR A 50 -7.99 5.59 0.90
CA THR A 50 -7.55 4.20 0.93
C THR A 50 -7.17 3.86 2.37
N VAL A 51 -7.89 2.93 3.00
CA VAL A 51 -7.57 2.42 4.33
C VAL A 51 -6.49 1.36 4.19
N HIS A 52 -5.28 1.69 4.63
CA HIS A 52 -4.15 0.77 4.61
C HIS A 52 -3.97 0.01 5.92
N LYS A 53 -4.37 0.62 7.04
CA LYS A 53 -4.42 -0.04 8.35
C LYS A 53 -5.73 0.26 9.06
N ALA A 54 -6.29 -0.77 9.67
CA ALA A 54 -7.41 -0.71 10.60
C ALA A 54 -6.91 -0.99 12.03
N PRO A 55 -7.66 -0.61 13.06
CA PRO A 55 -7.35 -0.97 14.43
C PRO A 55 -7.21 -2.49 14.58
N ASP A 56 -6.10 -2.92 15.19
CA ASP A 56 -5.83 -4.32 15.50
C ASP A 56 -5.84 -4.47 17.04
N PRO A 57 -6.67 -5.36 17.62
CA PRO A 57 -6.66 -5.62 19.07
C PRO A 57 -5.30 -6.03 19.65
N GLY A 58 -4.38 -6.53 18.80
CA GLY A 58 -3.01 -6.88 19.18
C GLY A 58 -2.01 -5.71 19.10
N GLU A 59 -2.41 -4.55 18.57
CA GLU A 59 -1.58 -3.34 18.51
C GLU A 59 -2.14 -2.23 19.45
N ASP A 60 -1.25 -1.43 20.05
CA ASP A 60 -1.62 -0.23 20.81
C ASP A 60 -1.89 0.97 19.88
N ASP A 61 -2.78 0.74 18.91
CA ASP A 61 -3.18 1.73 17.91
C ASP A 61 -4.66 1.59 17.57
N PRO A 62 -5.54 2.37 18.21
CA PRO A 62 -6.99 2.24 18.04
C PRO A 62 -7.49 2.97 16.77
N HIS A 63 -6.61 3.45 15.91
CA HIS A 63 -6.96 4.32 14.80
C HIS A 63 -6.88 3.62 13.43
N TYR A 64 -7.60 4.19 12.47
CA TYR A 64 -7.41 3.84 11.06
C TYR A 64 -6.34 4.75 10.46
N HIS A 65 -5.58 4.21 9.52
CA HIS A 65 -4.57 4.97 8.78
C HIS A 65 -4.90 4.94 7.30
N VAL A 66 -5.04 6.14 6.74
CA VAL A 66 -5.52 6.32 5.38
C VAL A 66 -4.59 7.18 4.54
N GLU A 67 -4.56 6.89 3.24
CA GLU A 67 -4.07 7.79 2.20
C GLU A 67 -5.28 8.48 1.56
N VAL A 68 -5.19 9.78 1.25
CA VAL A 68 -6.28 10.56 0.66
C VAL A 68 -5.92 10.99 -0.75
N ILE A 69 -6.79 10.64 -1.70
CA ILE A 69 -6.58 10.89 -3.12
C ILE A 69 -7.72 11.74 -3.69
N GLU A 70 -7.34 12.69 -4.53
CA GLU A 70 -8.21 13.37 -5.49
C GLU A 70 -7.90 12.86 -6.90
N LYS A 71 -8.96 12.62 -7.68
CA LYS A 71 -8.82 12.33 -9.09
C LYS A 71 -9.86 13.07 -9.91
N GLU A 72 -9.38 13.77 -10.92
CA GLU A 72 -10.24 14.28 -11.97
C GLU A 72 -10.85 13.12 -12.77
N ARG A 73 -12.14 13.22 -13.06
CA ARG A 73 -12.89 12.25 -13.83
C ARG A 73 -12.40 12.28 -15.28
N ARG A 74 -12.36 11.11 -15.92
CA ARG A 74 -11.95 10.92 -17.32
C ARG A 74 -10.47 11.21 -17.63
N THR A 75 -9.65 11.54 -16.64
CA THR A 75 -8.20 11.58 -16.82
C THR A 75 -7.59 10.18 -16.67
N PRO A 76 -6.43 9.90 -17.32
CA PRO A 76 -5.75 8.62 -17.19
C PRO A 76 -5.48 8.22 -15.72
N PRO A 77 -5.41 6.91 -15.40
CA PRO A 77 -5.23 6.45 -14.03
C PRO A 77 -4.00 7.02 -13.30
N TRP A 78 -2.91 7.31 -14.01
CA TRP A 78 -1.68 7.87 -13.43
C TRP A 78 -1.75 9.38 -13.13
N GLN A 79 -2.80 10.07 -13.57
CA GLN A 79 -3.06 11.47 -13.23
C GLN A 79 -4.00 11.52 -12.02
N PHE A 80 -3.43 11.83 -10.86
CA PHE A 80 -4.13 11.98 -9.60
C PHE A 80 -3.34 12.92 -8.68
N ASN A 81 -4.04 13.53 -7.73
CA ASN A 81 -3.42 14.33 -6.68
C ASN A 81 -3.49 13.54 -5.38
N ARG A 82 -2.33 13.35 -4.75
CA ARG A 82 -2.27 12.82 -3.39
C ARG A 82 -2.45 13.99 -2.43
N LEU A 83 -3.64 14.12 -1.87
CA LEU A 83 -3.98 15.19 -0.95
C LEU A 83 -3.29 15.01 0.40
N ALA A 84 -3.21 13.76 0.86
CA ALA A 84 -2.45 13.40 2.05
C ALA A 84 -1.90 11.99 1.94
N THR A 85 -0.60 11.84 2.18
CA THR A 85 0.08 10.53 2.17
C THR A 85 -0.32 9.64 3.35
N HIS A 86 -0.56 10.25 4.51
CA HIS A 86 -0.94 9.54 5.73
C HIS A 86 -1.79 10.47 6.60
N VAL A 87 -2.98 9.98 6.97
CA VAL A 87 -3.86 10.61 7.94
C VAL A 87 -4.29 9.53 8.93
N VAL A 88 -4.22 9.86 10.22
CA VAL A 88 -4.72 9.00 11.31
C VAL A 88 -6.13 9.45 11.63
N VAL A 89 -7.09 8.53 11.62
CA VAL A 89 -8.51 8.86 11.77
C VAL A 89 -9.16 7.95 12.81
N THR A 90 -10.01 8.54 13.64
CA THR A 90 -10.90 7.77 14.52
C THR A 90 -11.96 7.01 13.71
N ALA A 91 -12.54 5.95 14.28
CA ALA A 91 -13.65 5.22 13.68
C ALA A 91 -14.84 6.14 13.34
N ASP A 92 -15.16 7.05 14.26
CA ASP A 92 -16.23 8.03 14.10
C ASP A 92 -15.95 9.01 12.95
N ALA A 93 -14.72 9.52 12.84
CA ALA A 93 -14.30 10.38 11.75
C ALA A 93 -14.39 9.67 10.39
N LEU A 94 -13.92 8.43 10.32
CA LEU A 94 -14.00 7.60 9.13
C LEU A 94 -15.46 7.39 8.70
N ASN A 95 -16.34 7.10 9.65
CA ASN A 95 -17.77 6.88 9.37
C ASN A 95 -18.46 8.17 8.89
N ARG A 96 -18.24 9.31 9.57
CA ARG A 96 -18.78 10.61 9.14
C ARG A 96 -18.28 11.05 7.75
N SER A 97 -17.07 10.64 7.38
CA SER A 97 -16.46 11.00 6.10
C SER A 97 -17.02 10.21 4.91
N ARG A 98 -17.75 9.12 5.15
CA ARG A 98 -18.20 8.21 4.10
C ARG A 98 -19.40 8.79 3.34
N SER A 99 -19.21 9.06 2.05
CA SER A 99 -20.30 9.33 1.13
C SER A 99 -21.05 8.06 0.77
N ARG A 100 -22.38 8.17 0.56
CA ARG A 100 -23.22 7.10 0.02
C ARG A 100 -23.09 6.92 -1.50
N GLN A 101 -22.42 7.87 -2.17
CA GLN A 101 -22.20 7.81 -3.61
C GLN A 101 -21.15 6.75 -3.96
N LYS A 102 -21.30 6.14 -5.14
CA LYS A 102 -20.33 5.19 -5.68
C LYS A 102 -19.49 5.87 -6.76
N ALA A 103 -18.18 5.64 -6.73
CA ALA A 103 -17.26 6.11 -7.75
C ALA A 103 -16.17 5.07 -7.99
N ARG A 104 -15.53 5.14 -9.16
CA ARG A 104 -14.36 4.31 -9.45
C ARG A 104 -13.17 4.84 -8.66
N THR A 105 -12.51 3.95 -7.93
CA THR A 105 -11.25 4.22 -7.24
C THR A 105 -10.11 3.48 -7.91
N TYR A 106 -8.88 3.86 -7.55
CA TYR A 106 -7.67 3.20 -8.00
C TYR A 106 -6.81 2.90 -6.78
N PHE A 107 -6.08 1.79 -6.85
CA PHE A 107 -5.10 1.43 -5.85
C PHE A 107 -3.71 1.79 -6.38
N TYR A 108 -3.06 2.75 -5.72
CA TYR A 108 -1.70 3.18 -6.05
C TYR A 108 -0.68 2.51 -5.13
N LYS A 109 0.60 2.61 -5.49
CA LYS A 109 1.68 2.07 -4.66
C LYS A 109 1.70 2.77 -3.30
N ASP A 110 1.82 1.98 -2.24
CA ASP A 110 1.72 2.40 -0.84
C ASP A 110 3.08 2.72 -0.19
N ILE A 111 4.16 2.84 -0.99
CA ILE A 111 5.51 3.08 -0.46
C ILE A 111 5.58 4.36 0.38
N GLU A 112 4.98 5.45 -0.12
CA GLU A 112 4.92 6.75 0.56
C GLU A 112 4.10 6.65 1.85
N PHE A 113 2.96 5.95 1.79
CA PHE A 113 2.13 5.69 2.96
C PHE A 113 2.92 4.93 4.03
N ARG A 114 3.62 3.87 3.65
CA ARG A 114 4.41 3.04 4.59
C ARG A 114 5.50 3.86 5.27
N ILE A 115 6.20 4.72 4.53
CA ILE A 115 7.22 5.63 5.09
C ILE A 115 6.57 6.60 6.08
N ALA A 116 5.49 7.27 5.68
CA ALA A 116 4.79 8.23 6.53
C ALA A 116 4.19 7.59 7.80
N TYR A 117 3.65 6.38 7.69
CA TYR A 117 3.17 5.60 8.83
C TYR A 117 4.30 5.28 9.82
N GLN A 118 5.47 4.83 9.33
CA GLN A 118 6.62 4.56 10.21
C GLN A 118 7.11 5.84 10.89
N ASN A 119 7.14 6.96 10.17
CA ASN A 119 7.48 8.25 10.77
C ASN A 119 6.50 8.66 11.86
N TRP A 120 5.19 8.46 11.66
CA TRP A 120 4.19 8.69 12.71
C TRP A 120 4.41 7.75 13.90
N ARG A 121 4.67 6.45 13.68
CA ARG A 121 4.93 5.48 14.76
C ARG A 121 6.15 5.84 15.60
N ALA A 122 7.16 6.46 15.00
CA ALA A 122 8.38 6.90 15.69
C ALA A 122 8.18 8.15 16.55
N GLN A 123 7.04 8.85 16.43
CA GLN A 123 6.77 10.04 17.23
C GLN A 123 6.37 9.69 18.68
N PRO A 124 6.71 10.56 19.65
CA PRO A 124 6.17 10.47 21.01
C PRO A 124 4.64 10.47 21.00
N LEU A 125 4.02 9.73 21.93
CA LEU A 125 2.56 9.59 22.01
C LEU A 125 1.79 10.93 21.97
N PRO A 126 2.20 12.00 22.68
CA PRO A 126 1.48 13.29 22.60
C PRO A 126 1.44 13.88 21.19
N GLN A 127 2.52 13.71 20.40
CA GLN A 127 2.57 14.19 19.02
C GLN A 127 1.70 13.32 18.11
N ARG A 128 1.72 12.00 18.31
CA ARG A 128 0.85 11.07 17.59
C ARG A 128 -0.63 11.42 17.78
N GLU A 129 -1.03 11.63 19.03
CA GLU A 129 -2.42 11.93 19.43
C GLU A 129 -2.92 13.30 18.94
N ALA A 130 -2.03 14.29 18.89
CA ALA A 130 -2.33 15.61 18.35
C ALA A 130 -2.64 15.56 16.84
N GLY A 131 -2.04 14.63 16.11
CA GLY A 131 -2.26 14.44 14.67
C GLY A 131 -3.50 13.63 14.29
N VAL A 132 -4.28 13.14 15.28
CA VAL A 132 -5.46 12.32 15.01
C VAL A 132 -6.64 13.17 14.53
N CYS A 133 -7.14 12.87 13.34
CA CYS A 133 -8.33 13.46 12.77
C CYS A 133 -9.59 12.96 13.48
N ARG A 134 -10.34 13.91 14.06
CA ARG A 134 -11.58 13.66 14.81
C ARG A 134 -12.83 14.22 14.12
N THR A 135 -12.70 14.92 13.00
CA THR A 135 -13.83 15.50 12.25
C THR A 135 -14.10 14.68 10.98
N THR A 136 -14.23 15.28 9.80
CA THR A 136 -14.18 14.55 8.51
C THR A 136 -12.78 14.57 7.90
N ILE A 137 -12.45 13.56 7.11
CA ILE A 137 -11.14 13.44 6.45
C ILE A 137 -10.85 14.66 5.56
N LEU A 138 -11.85 15.14 4.80
CA LEU A 138 -11.69 16.30 3.93
C LEU A 138 -11.45 17.59 4.72
N GLU A 139 -12.03 17.76 5.91
CA GLU A 139 -11.69 18.87 6.81
C GLU A 139 -10.24 18.78 7.29
N CYS A 140 -9.82 17.60 7.74
CA CYS A 140 -8.46 17.39 8.25
C CYS A 140 -7.37 17.60 7.19
N VAL A 141 -7.67 17.40 5.89
CA VAL A 141 -6.74 17.71 4.79
C VAL A 141 -6.96 19.09 4.15
N GLY A 142 -7.80 19.95 4.75
CA GLY A 142 -7.97 21.34 4.32
C GLY A 142 -8.83 21.54 3.07
N LEU A 143 -9.78 20.64 2.80
CA LEU A 143 -10.71 20.68 1.66
C LEU A 143 -12.19 20.90 2.03
N ALA A 144 -12.51 21.13 3.30
CA ALA A 144 -13.88 21.48 3.67
C ALA A 144 -14.31 22.83 3.08
N GLY A 145 -15.40 22.84 2.33
CA GLY A 145 -16.02 24.07 1.83
C GLY A 145 -15.34 24.72 0.63
N LYS A 146 -14.38 24.07 -0.04
CA LYS A 146 -13.88 24.54 -1.34
C LYS A 146 -14.87 24.13 -2.45
N PRO A 147 -15.47 25.08 -3.18
CA PRO A 147 -16.19 24.75 -4.41
C PRO A 147 -15.21 24.29 -5.50
N ASP A 148 -15.68 23.40 -6.38
CA ASP A 148 -14.98 22.96 -7.59
C ASP A 148 -14.86 24.05 -8.67
#